data_AF-A0A2H4VMB8-F1
#
_entry.id   AF-A0A2H4VMB8-F1
#
_cell.length_a   1.000
_cell.length_b   1.000
_cell.length_c   1.000
_cell.angle_alpha   90.00
_cell.angle_beta   90.00
_cell.angle_gamma   90.00
#
_symmetry.space_group_name_H-M   'P 1'
#
loop_
_entity.id
_entity.type
_entity.pdbx_description
1 polymer ?
#
loop_
_entity_poly.entity_id
_entity_poly.type
_entity_poly.pdbx_seq_one_letter_code
_entity_poly.pdbx_strand_id
1 'polypeptide(L)'
;MSMLQYKKKIIIITLLIIIFIGVGAFTYYVSDYYHADSRAMVALNSTDTYIVQNTVDFITFTPNSNQSTTGVIIYPGAKVQAESYSVIASQLANNGYTTIIVKMPFNLAFFGTNKADDVIKNYQEISSWVIGGHSLGGVFASDYAVNNPDKINGVIYLAAYPSSNASNATFKALSIRGSLDGFTLSEDISANLGKFPVNTTFITIEGGNHYNYGDYGIQAGDNNSTITREEQQNQTIKAILQFLKTI
;
A
#
# COMPACT_ATOMS: atom_id res chain seq x y z
N MET A 1 45.66 24.98 26.06
CA MET A 1 44.25 24.54 25.94
C MET A 1 43.95 23.69 27.17
N SER A 2 42.90 24.01 27.94
CA SER A 2 42.68 23.28 29.21
C SER A 2 42.31 21.82 28.93
N MET A 3 42.68 20.90 29.83
CA MET A 3 42.36 19.46 29.70
C MET A 3 40.85 19.23 29.48
N LEU A 4 40.01 20.14 30.01
CA LEU A 4 38.56 20.17 29.82
C LEU A 4 38.15 20.51 28.37
N GLN A 5 38.83 21.44 27.70
CA GLN A 5 38.60 21.78 26.29
C GLN A 5 38.98 20.63 25.35
N TYR A 6 40.05 19.89 25.68
CA TYR A 6 40.48 18.72 24.90
C TYR A 6 39.49 17.56 25.01
N LYS A 7 39.00 17.25 26.23
CA LYS A 7 37.96 16.23 26.46
C LYS A 7 36.64 16.57 25.75
N LYS A 8 36.21 17.85 25.78
CA LYS A 8 35.02 18.32 25.03
C LYS A 8 35.17 18.12 23.52
N LYS A 9 36.34 18.40 22.96
CA LYS A 9 36.61 18.21 21.52
C LYS A 9 36.55 16.74 21.11
N ILE A 10 37.09 15.83 21.93
CA ILE A 10 37.00 14.39 21.69
C ILE A 10 35.55 13.92 21.72
N ILE A 11 34.76 14.32 22.74
CA ILE A 11 33.34 13.96 22.84
C ILE A 11 32.56 14.42 21.60
N ILE A 12 32.78 15.66 21.15
CA ILE A 12 32.11 16.20 19.95
C ILE A 12 32.50 15.39 18.71
N ILE A 13 33.79 15.09 18.52
CA ILE A 13 34.27 14.29 17.37
C ILE A 13 33.66 12.88 17.42
N THR A 14 33.63 12.23 18.58
CA THR A 14 33.01 10.92 18.75
C THR A 14 31.52 10.94 18.43
N LEU A 15 30.79 11.95 18.90
CA LEU A 15 29.37 12.12 18.57
C LEU A 15 29.14 12.34 17.07
N LEU A 16 29.97 13.15 16.42
CA LEU A 16 29.89 13.36 14.97
C LEU A 16 30.16 12.07 14.18
N ILE A 17 31.14 11.26 14.61
CA ILE A 17 31.41 9.96 14.00
C ILE A 17 30.23 9.01 14.17
N ILE A 18 29.63 8.95 15.37
CA ILE A 18 28.45 8.11 15.64
C ILE A 18 27.27 8.54 14.78
N ILE A 19 27.01 9.85 14.69
CA ILE A 19 25.96 10.40 13.83
C ILE A 19 26.24 10.05 12.36
N PHE A 20 27.48 10.21 11.90
CA PHE A 20 27.85 9.90 10.52
C PHE A 20 27.65 8.41 10.20
N ILE A 21 28.06 7.51 11.11
CA ILE A 21 27.81 6.07 10.97
C ILE A 21 26.31 5.77 11.00
N GLY A 22 25.56 6.40 11.91
CA GLY A 22 24.11 6.22 12.01
C GLY A 22 23.38 6.68 10.76
N VAL A 23 23.74 7.83 10.20
CA VAL A 23 23.22 8.35 8.94
C VAL A 23 23.58 7.40 7.80
N GLY A 24 24.84 6.94 7.70
CA GLY A 24 25.27 5.99 6.66
C GLY A 24 24.55 4.64 6.72
N ALA A 25 24.33 4.09 7.92
CA ALA A 25 23.59 2.85 8.11
C ALA A 25 22.10 3.03 7.78
N PHE A 26 21.50 4.14 8.20
CA PHE A 26 20.11 4.48 7.90
C PHE A 26 19.90 4.68 6.40
N THR A 27 20.77 5.45 5.73
CA THR A 27 20.68 5.68 4.29
C THR A 27 20.82 4.39 3.51
N TYR A 28 21.77 3.52 3.86
CA TYR A 28 21.89 2.19 3.26
C TYR A 28 20.61 1.36 3.44
N TYR A 29 20.07 1.29 4.66
CA TYR A 29 18.85 0.52 4.96
C TYR A 29 17.62 1.00 4.18
N VAL A 30 17.42 2.32 4.06
CA VAL A 30 16.27 2.88 3.31
C VAL A 30 16.47 2.84 1.79
N SER A 31 17.71 2.69 1.31
CA SER A 31 18.03 2.59 -0.12
C SER A 31 17.92 1.16 -0.65
N ASP A 32 18.01 0.16 0.21
CA ASP A 32 17.68 -1.22 -0.13
C ASP A 32 16.15 -1.38 -0.13
N TYR A 33 15.51 -1.58 -1.28
CA TYR A 33 14.07 -1.80 -1.39
C TYR A 33 13.70 -2.53 -2.69
N TYR A 34 12.48 -3.07 -2.75
CA TYR A 34 11.95 -3.73 -3.93
C TYR A 34 11.53 -2.71 -4.99
N HIS A 35 12.17 -2.79 -6.15
CA HIS A 35 11.94 -1.87 -7.26
C HIS A 35 10.82 -2.38 -8.17
N ALA A 36 10.08 -1.45 -8.77
CA ALA A 36 9.10 -1.78 -9.78
C ALA A 36 9.75 -2.44 -11.01
N ASP A 37 9.15 -3.53 -11.47
CA ASP A 37 9.61 -4.21 -12.68
C ASP A 37 9.05 -3.54 -13.97
N SER A 38 9.44 -4.06 -15.12
CA SER A 38 9.06 -3.48 -16.42
C SER A 38 7.55 -3.45 -16.66
N ARG A 39 6.76 -4.41 -16.14
CA ARG A 39 5.29 -4.40 -16.29
C ARG A 39 4.67 -3.23 -15.54
N ALA A 40 5.12 -2.99 -14.31
CA ALA A 40 4.69 -1.82 -13.54
C ALA A 40 5.07 -0.52 -14.26
N MET A 41 6.29 -0.42 -14.78
CA MET A 41 6.75 0.78 -15.48
C MET A 41 5.98 1.03 -16.78
N VAL A 42 5.63 -0.02 -17.53
CA VAL A 42 4.81 0.11 -18.75
C VAL A 42 3.41 0.64 -18.42
N ALA A 43 2.81 0.22 -17.30
CA ALA A 43 1.50 0.68 -16.88
C ALA A 43 1.44 2.17 -16.53
N LEU A 44 2.59 2.84 -16.31
CA LEU A 44 2.63 4.29 -16.06
C LEU A 44 2.39 5.15 -17.30
N ASN A 45 2.32 4.56 -18.48
CA ASN A 45 2.01 5.31 -19.70
C ASN A 45 0.50 5.56 -19.79
N SER A 46 0.14 6.81 -20.10
CA SER A 46 -1.26 7.13 -20.41
C SER A 46 -1.71 6.40 -21.68
N THR A 47 -3.00 6.09 -21.73
CA THR A 47 -3.64 5.37 -22.84
C THR A 47 -4.86 6.15 -23.34
N ASP A 48 -5.56 5.60 -24.34
CA ASP A 48 -6.85 6.14 -24.77
C ASP A 48 -7.95 5.98 -23.69
N THR A 49 -7.75 5.12 -22.69
CA THR A 49 -8.73 4.82 -21.64
C THR A 49 -8.48 5.54 -20.32
N TYR A 50 -7.25 5.90 -19.99
CA TYR A 50 -6.90 6.65 -18.78
C TYR A 50 -5.65 7.53 -18.95
N ILE A 51 -5.56 8.57 -18.13
CA ILE A 51 -4.39 9.44 -17.99
C ILE A 51 -3.64 9.10 -16.71
N VAL A 52 -2.31 9.09 -16.80
CA VAL A 52 -1.41 8.91 -15.65
C VAL A 52 -0.74 10.23 -15.29
N GLN A 53 -0.83 10.62 -14.03
CA GLN A 53 -0.07 11.72 -13.45
C GLN A 53 0.86 11.17 -12.38
N ASN A 54 2.17 11.22 -12.63
CA ASN A 54 3.19 10.74 -11.70
C ASN A 54 3.92 11.92 -11.05
N THR A 55 3.62 12.18 -9.78
CA THR A 55 4.20 13.28 -9.00
C THR A 55 5.20 12.73 -7.95
N VAL A 56 5.75 13.63 -7.13
CA VAL A 56 6.62 13.23 -6.01
C VAL A 56 5.86 12.49 -4.90
N ASP A 57 4.58 12.79 -4.72
CA ASP A 57 3.77 12.25 -3.62
C ASP A 57 2.80 11.14 -4.06
N PHE A 58 2.32 11.19 -5.30
CA PHE A 58 1.25 10.32 -5.78
C PHE A 58 1.45 9.89 -7.23
N ILE A 59 0.93 8.71 -7.56
CA ILE A 59 0.71 8.25 -8.94
C ILE A 59 -0.79 8.11 -9.14
N THR A 60 -1.37 8.95 -9.97
CA THR A 60 -2.82 8.98 -10.20
C THR A 60 -3.16 8.44 -11.57
N PHE A 61 -4.08 7.50 -11.62
CA PHE A 61 -4.68 6.94 -12.82
C PHE A 61 -6.13 7.43 -12.91
N THR A 62 -6.41 8.28 -13.89
CA THR A 62 -7.73 8.90 -14.07
C THR A 62 -8.38 8.37 -15.34
N PRO A 63 -9.56 7.73 -15.28
CA PRO A 63 -10.30 7.30 -16.46
C PRO A 63 -10.66 8.47 -17.38
N ASN A 64 -10.61 8.28 -18.70
CA ASN A 64 -11.02 9.30 -19.68
C ASN A 64 -12.55 9.40 -19.84
N SER A 65 -13.29 8.36 -19.47
CA SER A 65 -14.76 8.29 -19.59
C SER A 65 -15.36 7.39 -18.51
N ASN A 66 -16.68 7.48 -18.30
CA ASN A 66 -17.42 6.68 -17.31
C ASN A 66 -16.82 6.73 -15.89
N GLN A 67 -16.34 7.92 -15.49
CA GLN A 67 -15.71 8.11 -14.20
C GLN A 67 -16.73 7.88 -13.07
N SER A 68 -16.41 6.92 -12.22
CA SER A 68 -17.12 6.66 -10.98
C SER A 68 -16.94 7.84 -10.00
N THR A 69 -17.94 8.09 -9.18
CA THR A 69 -17.83 9.02 -8.05
C THR A 69 -17.10 8.39 -6.86
N THR A 70 -16.73 7.11 -6.96
CA THR A 70 -15.89 6.40 -5.99
C THR A 70 -14.43 6.38 -6.44
N GLY A 71 -13.52 6.83 -5.57
CA GLY A 71 -12.08 6.78 -5.77
C GLY A 71 -11.41 5.67 -4.94
N VAL A 72 -10.23 5.23 -5.40
CA VAL A 72 -9.43 4.21 -4.73
C VAL A 72 -8.06 4.75 -4.38
N ILE A 73 -7.66 4.63 -3.11
CA ILE A 73 -6.32 4.98 -2.62
C ILE A 73 -5.56 3.69 -2.31
N ILE A 74 -4.32 3.56 -2.77
CA ILE A 74 -3.47 2.37 -2.55
C ILE A 74 -2.24 2.76 -1.75
N TYR A 75 -2.04 2.07 -0.62
CA TYR A 75 -0.85 2.17 0.22
C TYR A 75 0.11 1.00 -0.08
N PRO A 76 1.34 1.30 -0.55
CA PRO A 76 2.35 0.29 -0.82
C PRO A 76 2.76 -0.51 0.42
N GLY A 77 3.18 -1.76 0.18
CA GLY A 77 3.86 -2.59 1.18
C GLY A 77 5.22 -2.05 1.62
N ALA A 78 5.71 -2.55 2.75
CA ALA A 78 6.96 -2.11 3.34
C ALA A 78 8.15 -2.33 2.39
N LYS A 79 8.95 -1.29 2.17
CA LYS A 79 10.11 -1.32 1.27
C LYS A 79 9.74 -1.73 -0.17
N VAL A 80 8.50 -1.49 -0.62
CA VAL A 80 8.10 -1.70 -2.01
C VAL A 80 7.88 -0.34 -2.67
N GLN A 81 8.51 -0.15 -3.83
CA GLN A 81 8.34 1.04 -4.63
C GLN A 81 6.87 1.21 -5.06
N ALA A 82 6.34 2.45 -4.99
CA ALA A 82 4.93 2.72 -5.27
C ALA A 82 4.51 2.31 -6.70
N GLU A 83 5.38 2.53 -7.69
CA GLU A 83 5.15 2.16 -9.08
C GLU A 83 4.80 0.67 -9.26
N SER A 84 5.18 -0.21 -8.33
CA SER A 84 4.90 -1.64 -8.39
C SER A 84 3.41 -2.00 -8.36
N TYR A 85 2.53 -1.08 -7.96
CA TYR A 85 1.07 -1.29 -7.93
C TYR A 85 0.36 -0.74 -9.18
N SER A 86 1.12 -0.23 -10.17
CA SER A 86 0.59 0.43 -11.37
C SER A 86 -0.28 -0.48 -12.23
N VAL A 87 0.00 -1.80 -12.28
CA VAL A 87 -0.84 -2.74 -13.04
C VAL A 87 -2.23 -2.82 -12.44
N ILE A 88 -2.37 -3.01 -11.13
CA ILE A 88 -3.69 -3.01 -10.48
C ILE A 88 -4.37 -1.65 -10.65
N ALA A 89 -3.66 -0.55 -10.42
CA ALA A 89 -4.24 0.79 -10.52
C ALA A 89 -4.75 1.13 -11.93
N SER A 90 -3.97 0.80 -12.97
CA SER A 90 -4.38 0.98 -14.37
C SER A 90 -5.61 0.15 -14.73
N GLN A 91 -5.73 -1.07 -14.21
CA GLN A 91 -6.89 -1.92 -14.45
C GLN A 91 -8.15 -1.40 -13.75
N LEU A 92 -8.02 -0.81 -12.56
CA LEU A 92 -9.14 -0.14 -11.90
C LEU A 92 -9.56 1.13 -12.66
N ALA A 93 -8.61 1.91 -13.17
CA ALA A 93 -8.89 3.09 -14.00
C ALA A 93 -9.55 2.72 -15.34
N ASN A 94 -9.12 1.64 -15.99
CA ASN A 94 -9.80 1.07 -17.17
C ASN A 94 -11.27 0.73 -16.90
N ASN A 95 -11.64 0.48 -15.64
CA ASN A 95 -12.99 0.17 -15.21
C ASN A 95 -13.72 1.38 -14.58
N GLY A 96 -13.21 2.59 -14.80
CA GLY A 96 -13.89 3.84 -14.42
C GLY A 96 -13.56 4.36 -13.02
N TYR A 97 -12.61 3.77 -12.28
CA TYR A 97 -12.26 4.23 -10.93
C TYR A 97 -10.95 5.03 -10.93
N THR A 98 -11.02 6.31 -10.55
CA THR A 98 -9.82 7.10 -10.29
C THR A 98 -9.04 6.44 -9.15
N THR A 99 -7.81 6.02 -9.45
CA THR A 99 -6.98 5.24 -8.53
C THR A 99 -5.67 5.96 -8.27
N ILE A 100 -5.34 6.13 -6.99
CA ILE A 100 -4.18 6.89 -6.54
C ILE A 100 -3.28 5.98 -5.71
N ILE A 101 -2.05 5.79 -6.16
CA ILE A 101 -1.00 5.11 -5.39
C ILE A 101 -0.21 6.16 -4.62
N VAL A 102 -0.10 5.98 -3.30
CA VAL A 102 0.62 6.93 -2.43
C VAL A 102 2.11 6.57 -2.35
N LYS A 103 2.98 7.55 -2.62
CA LYS A 103 4.43 7.42 -2.41
C LYS A 103 4.77 7.69 -0.96
N MET A 104 5.15 6.62 -0.26
CA MET A 104 5.47 6.66 1.16
C MET A 104 6.91 7.14 1.38
N PRO A 105 7.17 8.01 2.37
CA PRO A 105 8.54 8.35 2.75
C PRO A 105 9.33 7.08 3.10
N PHE A 106 10.53 6.94 2.51
CA PHE A 106 11.39 5.76 2.68
C PHE A 106 10.73 4.43 2.30
N ASN A 107 9.69 4.43 1.46
CA ASN A 107 8.87 3.26 1.12
C ASN A 107 8.24 2.59 2.35
N LEU A 108 7.92 3.36 3.40
CA LEU A 108 7.34 2.85 4.64
C LEU A 108 6.06 3.62 4.99
N ALA A 109 4.92 2.92 4.93
CA ALA A 109 3.59 3.51 5.15
C ALA A 109 3.42 4.13 6.55
N PHE A 110 4.21 3.71 7.54
CA PHE A 110 4.27 4.33 8.86
C PHE A 110 4.55 5.84 8.81
N PHE A 111 5.43 6.31 7.92
CA PHE A 111 5.77 7.73 7.81
C PHE A 111 4.77 8.54 6.98
N GLY A 112 3.76 7.87 6.39
CA GLY A 112 2.82 8.48 5.46
C GLY A 112 1.36 8.14 5.74
N THR A 113 1.02 7.67 6.95
CA THR A 113 -0.32 7.17 7.28
C THR A 113 -1.44 8.17 6.98
N ASN A 114 -1.18 9.48 7.12
CA ASN A 114 -2.18 10.52 6.89
C ASN A 114 -2.15 11.12 5.47
N LYS A 115 -1.29 10.62 4.56
CA LYS A 115 -1.21 11.15 3.18
C LYS A 115 -2.50 10.98 2.38
N ALA A 116 -3.42 10.14 2.84
CA ALA A 116 -4.77 10.05 2.25
C ALA A 116 -5.56 11.37 2.43
N ASP A 117 -5.27 12.19 3.44
CA ASP A 117 -5.89 13.51 3.58
C ASP A 117 -5.56 14.43 2.40
N ASP A 118 -4.31 14.41 1.95
CA ASP A 118 -3.86 15.21 0.80
C ASP A 118 -4.52 14.71 -0.50
N VAL A 119 -4.68 13.40 -0.66
CA VAL A 119 -5.41 12.82 -1.81
C VAL A 119 -6.86 13.29 -1.79
N ILE A 120 -7.59 13.06 -0.71
CA ILE A 120 -9.02 13.41 -0.60
C ILE A 120 -9.23 14.91 -0.81
N LYS A 121 -8.33 15.75 -0.29
CA LYS A 121 -8.36 17.20 -0.50
C LYS A 121 -8.18 17.59 -1.97
N ASN A 122 -7.30 16.92 -2.71
CA ASN A 122 -6.96 17.28 -4.09
C ASN A 122 -7.98 16.81 -5.13
N TYR A 123 -8.84 15.84 -4.80
CA TYR A 123 -9.83 15.25 -5.72
C TYR A 123 -11.26 15.41 -5.19
N GLN A 124 -11.74 16.66 -5.17
CA GLN A 124 -13.06 17.04 -4.62
C GLN A 124 -14.25 16.53 -5.45
N GLU A 125 -14.02 16.12 -6.69
CA GLU A 125 -15.02 15.50 -7.56
C GLU A 125 -15.38 14.06 -7.14
N ILE A 126 -14.58 13.42 -6.28
CA ILE A 126 -14.82 12.09 -5.75
C ILE A 126 -15.62 12.20 -4.45
N SER A 127 -16.81 11.62 -4.43
CA SER A 127 -17.74 11.68 -3.29
C SER A 127 -17.57 10.54 -2.28
N SER A 128 -16.99 9.42 -2.73
CA SER A 128 -16.82 8.21 -1.91
C SER A 128 -15.41 7.67 -2.04
N TRP A 129 -14.80 7.27 -0.93
CA TRP A 129 -13.41 6.80 -0.92
C TRP A 129 -13.29 5.39 -0.39
N VAL A 130 -12.56 4.57 -1.14
CA VAL A 130 -12.02 3.30 -0.67
C VAL A 130 -10.52 3.45 -0.53
N ILE A 131 -9.99 3.03 0.62
CA ILE A 131 -8.55 2.95 0.83
C ILE A 131 -8.15 1.48 0.94
N GLY A 132 -7.03 1.12 0.38
CA GLY A 132 -6.49 -0.22 0.49
C GLY A 132 -4.98 -0.19 0.55
N GLY A 133 -4.41 -1.34 0.87
CA GLY A 133 -2.97 -1.47 0.84
C GLY A 133 -2.52 -2.91 0.91
N HIS A 134 -1.26 -3.09 0.54
CA HIS A 134 -0.59 -4.38 0.57
C HIS A 134 0.26 -4.53 1.82
N SER A 135 0.16 -5.66 2.52
CA SER A 135 1.02 -5.97 3.67
C SER A 135 0.97 -4.84 4.72
N LEU A 136 2.12 -4.29 5.11
CA LEU A 136 2.19 -3.13 6.02
C LEU A 136 1.39 -1.92 5.52
N GLY A 137 1.29 -1.70 4.21
CA GLY A 137 0.45 -0.64 3.65
C GLY A 137 -1.04 -0.86 3.95
N GLY A 138 -1.51 -2.10 3.92
CA GLY A 138 -2.88 -2.46 4.26
C GLY A 138 -3.20 -2.25 5.74
N VAL A 139 -2.22 -2.49 6.61
CA VAL A 139 -2.33 -2.18 8.05
C VAL A 139 -2.55 -0.68 8.25
N PHE A 140 -1.70 0.17 7.68
CA PHE A 140 -1.82 1.62 7.86
C PHE A 140 -3.00 2.25 7.10
N ALA A 141 -3.42 1.65 5.99
CA ALA A 141 -4.68 2.03 5.32
C ALA A 141 -5.89 1.80 6.24
N SER A 142 -5.92 0.66 6.94
CA SER A 142 -6.94 0.34 7.94
C SER A 142 -6.91 1.30 9.12
N ASP A 143 -5.71 1.56 9.67
CA ASP A 143 -5.55 2.50 10.78
C ASP A 143 -5.98 3.93 10.40
N TYR A 144 -5.67 4.38 9.17
CA TYR A 144 -6.17 5.66 8.66
C TYR A 144 -7.71 5.68 8.60
N ALA A 145 -8.34 4.64 8.07
CA ALA A 145 -9.80 4.55 7.96
C ALA A 145 -10.49 4.53 9.33
N VAL A 146 -9.95 3.77 10.30
CA VAL A 146 -10.47 3.74 11.68
C VAL A 146 -10.40 5.11 12.34
N ASN A 147 -9.35 5.88 12.08
CA ASN A 147 -9.18 7.23 12.62
C ASN A 147 -9.93 8.31 11.83
N ASN A 148 -10.47 7.99 10.66
CA ASN A 148 -11.19 8.91 9.79
C ASN A 148 -12.49 8.27 9.26
N PRO A 149 -13.41 7.82 10.14
CA PRO A 149 -14.58 7.04 9.74
C PRO A 149 -15.54 7.80 8.81
N ASP A 150 -15.55 9.13 8.86
CA ASP A 150 -16.41 9.97 8.01
C ASP A 150 -15.84 10.18 6.59
N LYS A 151 -14.56 9.83 6.36
CA LYS A 151 -13.88 10.05 5.08
C LYS A 151 -13.80 8.79 4.21
N ILE A 152 -13.90 7.61 4.81
CA ILE A 152 -13.64 6.33 4.15
C ILE A 152 -14.90 5.45 4.17
N ASN A 153 -15.34 5.02 3.00
CA ASN A 153 -16.51 4.15 2.81
C ASN A 153 -16.14 2.67 2.76
N GLY A 154 -14.89 2.35 2.39
CA GLY A 154 -14.42 0.97 2.31
C GLY A 154 -12.92 0.78 2.53
N VAL A 155 -12.54 -0.39 3.03
CA VAL A 155 -11.13 -0.80 3.21
C VAL A 155 -10.82 -2.10 2.47
N ILE A 156 -9.73 -2.12 1.69
CA ILE A 156 -9.21 -3.32 1.03
C ILE A 156 -7.89 -3.76 1.67
N TYR A 157 -7.88 -4.94 2.26
CA TYR A 157 -6.69 -5.59 2.82
C TYR A 157 -6.12 -6.56 1.79
N LEU A 158 -4.98 -6.22 1.17
CA LEU A 158 -4.24 -7.14 0.30
C LEU A 158 -3.11 -7.77 1.12
N ALA A 159 -3.24 -9.06 1.45
CA ALA A 159 -2.32 -9.76 2.35
C ALA A 159 -2.02 -8.95 3.63
N ALA A 160 -3.08 -8.52 4.31
CA ALA A 160 -3.00 -7.68 5.50
C ALA A 160 -4.19 -7.94 6.43
N TYR A 161 -4.10 -7.43 7.65
CA TYR A 161 -5.19 -7.44 8.64
C TYR A 161 -5.12 -6.17 9.52
N PRO A 162 -6.22 -5.75 10.15
CA PRO A 162 -6.22 -4.59 11.05
C PRO A 162 -5.26 -4.79 12.22
N SER A 163 -4.39 -3.80 12.47
CA SER A 163 -3.63 -3.77 13.73
C SER A 163 -4.55 -3.29 14.86
N SER A 164 -5.24 -2.17 14.62
CA SER A 164 -6.28 -1.58 15.46
C SER A 164 -7.61 -2.33 15.35
N ASN A 165 -8.46 -2.22 16.38
CA ASN A 165 -9.78 -2.85 16.35
C ASN A 165 -10.74 -2.04 15.46
N ALA A 166 -11.08 -2.57 14.29
CA ALA A 166 -12.03 -2.01 13.33
C ALA A 166 -13.42 -2.70 13.37
N SER A 167 -13.70 -3.53 14.38
CA SER A 167 -14.97 -4.29 14.45
C SER A 167 -16.23 -3.42 14.49
N ASN A 168 -16.14 -2.24 15.10
CA ASN A 168 -17.23 -1.27 15.17
C ASN A 168 -17.22 -0.25 14.01
N ALA A 169 -16.33 -0.42 13.02
CA ALA A 169 -16.25 0.50 11.90
C ALA A 169 -17.49 0.40 11.00
N THR A 170 -17.90 1.54 10.45
CA THR A 170 -19.05 1.67 9.54
C THR A 170 -18.67 1.39 8.09
N PHE A 171 -17.39 1.50 7.74
CA PHE A 171 -16.90 1.20 6.40
C PHE A 171 -17.02 -0.29 6.07
N LYS A 172 -17.24 -0.60 4.79
CA LYS A 172 -17.21 -1.99 4.29
C LYS A 172 -15.77 -2.48 4.18
N ALA A 173 -15.55 -3.79 4.24
CA ALA A 173 -14.20 -4.33 4.13
C ALA A 173 -14.12 -5.55 3.21
N LEU A 174 -12.99 -5.62 2.50
CA LEU A 174 -12.59 -6.74 1.66
C LEU A 174 -11.19 -7.18 2.07
N SER A 175 -11.03 -8.43 2.46
CA SER A 175 -9.74 -9.05 2.75
C SER A 175 -9.40 -10.08 1.68
N ILE A 176 -8.27 -9.92 1.00
CA ILE A 176 -7.77 -10.85 -0.02
C ILE A 176 -6.38 -11.33 0.41
N ARG A 177 -6.17 -12.64 0.43
CA ARG A 177 -4.83 -13.24 0.65
C ARG A 177 -4.56 -14.35 -0.35
N GLY A 178 -3.29 -14.68 -0.58
CA GLY A 178 -2.89 -15.90 -1.29
C GLY A 178 -2.92 -17.11 -0.35
N SER A 179 -3.28 -18.30 -0.84
CA SER A 179 -3.24 -19.51 0.00
C SER A 179 -1.82 -19.98 0.34
N LEU A 180 -0.83 -19.57 -0.44
CA LEU A 180 0.59 -19.81 -0.23
C LEU A 180 1.33 -18.59 0.33
N ASP A 181 0.63 -17.55 0.77
CA ASP A 181 1.26 -16.40 1.42
C ASP A 181 2.05 -16.84 2.67
N GLY A 182 3.36 -16.57 2.69
CA GLY A 182 4.27 -16.93 3.78
C GLY A 182 4.38 -15.89 4.90
N PHE A 183 3.77 -14.71 4.73
CA PHE A 183 3.81 -13.62 5.70
C PHE A 183 2.47 -13.32 6.36
N THR A 184 1.37 -13.48 5.63
CA THR A 184 -0.01 -13.34 6.14
C THR A 184 -0.70 -14.69 6.09
N LEU A 185 -0.51 -15.45 7.18
CA LEU A 185 -0.97 -16.82 7.27
C LEU A 185 -2.48 -16.88 7.53
N SER A 186 -3.06 -18.07 7.29
CA SER A 186 -4.48 -18.30 7.60
C SER A 186 -4.77 -18.13 9.10
N GLU A 187 -3.78 -18.48 9.92
CA GLU A 187 -3.78 -18.36 11.37
C GLU A 187 -3.77 -16.89 11.81
N ASP A 188 -3.01 -16.02 11.12
CA ASP A 188 -2.99 -14.59 11.39
C ASP A 188 -4.34 -13.95 11.14
N ILE A 189 -4.99 -14.30 10.02
CA ILE A 189 -6.36 -13.85 9.72
C ILE A 189 -7.32 -14.36 10.79
N SER A 190 -7.26 -15.65 11.12
CA SER A 190 -8.14 -16.28 12.10
C SER A 190 -8.00 -15.63 13.49
N ALA A 191 -6.77 -15.36 13.92
CA ALA A 191 -6.47 -14.72 15.20
C ALA A 191 -6.95 -13.26 15.27
N ASN A 192 -7.08 -12.59 14.12
CA ASN A 192 -7.51 -11.20 14.03
C ASN A 192 -8.96 -11.03 13.54
N LEU A 193 -9.74 -12.10 13.34
CA LEU A 193 -11.14 -12.03 12.88
C LEU A 193 -11.98 -11.03 13.70
N GLY A 194 -11.81 -11.02 15.02
CA GLY A 194 -12.53 -10.11 15.92
C GLY A 194 -12.16 -8.63 15.79
N LYS A 195 -11.12 -8.28 15.02
CA LYS A 195 -10.73 -6.90 14.74
C LYS A 195 -11.27 -6.38 13.41
N PHE A 196 -11.68 -7.26 12.50
CA PHE A 196 -12.24 -6.83 11.22
C PHE A 196 -13.66 -6.26 11.40
N PRO A 197 -14.12 -5.34 10.53
CA PRO A 197 -15.52 -4.97 10.47
C PRO A 197 -16.42 -6.21 10.32
N VAL A 198 -17.56 -6.23 11.00
CA VAL A 198 -18.45 -7.41 11.11
C VAL A 198 -18.83 -8.00 9.74
N ASN A 199 -19.01 -7.16 8.72
CA ASN A 199 -19.41 -7.58 7.37
C ASN A 199 -18.24 -7.63 6.37
N THR A 200 -17.04 -8.02 6.83
CA THR A 200 -15.87 -8.16 5.96
C THR A 200 -16.05 -9.35 5.01
N THR A 201 -15.84 -9.11 3.71
CA THR A 201 -15.73 -10.20 2.72
C THR A 201 -14.30 -10.75 2.74
N PHE A 202 -14.13 -12.05 2.95
CA PHE A 202 -12.82 -12.71 2.92
C PHE A 202 -12.67 -13.56 1.65
N ILE A 203 -11.55 -13.39 0.95
CA ILE A 203 -11.20 -14.13 -0.26
C ILE A 203 -9.79 -14.70 -0.11
N THR A 204 -9.66 -16.00 -0.39
CA THR A 204 -8.36 -16.65 -0.53
C THR A 204 -8.16 -16.99 -2.00
N ILE A 205 -7.06 -16.53 -2.59
CA ILE A 205 -6.63 -16.85 -3.96
C ILE A 205 -5.81 -18.12 -3.89
N GLU A 206 -6.37 -19.22 -4.40
CA GLU A 206 -5.70 -20.51 -4.38
C GLU A 206 -4.44 -20.51 -5.25
N GLY A 207 -3.33 -20.94 -4.67
CA GLY A 207 -2.01 -20.94 -5.30
C GLY A 207 -1.31 -19.59 -5.32
N GLY A 208 -1.98 -18.50 -4.93
CA GLY A 208 -1.37 -17.17 -4.83
C GLY A 208 -0.48 -17.01 -3.60
N ASN A 209 0.41 -16.03 -3.61
CA ASN A 209 1.35 -15.73 -2.52
C ASN A 209 1.32 -14.26 -2.09
N HIS A 210 2.28 -13.82 -1.27
CA HIS A 210 2.35 -12.45 -0.78
C HIS A 210 2.78 -11.47 -1.89
N TYR A 211 3.87 -11.75 -2.60
CA TYR A 211 4.48 -10.70 -3.41
C TYR A 211 3.77 -10.40 -4.74
N ASN A 212 2.94 -11.32 -5.24
CA ASN A 212 2.28 -11.17 -6.54
C ASN A 212 1.14 -10.13 -6.57
N TYR A 213 0.80 -9.47 -5.45
CA TYR A 213 -0.07 -8.28 -5.47
C TYR A 213 0.58 -7.07 -6.15
N GLY A 214 1.91 -7.05 -6.32
CA GLY A 214 2.62 -6.01 -7.07
C GLY A 214 3.66 -6.58 -8.03
N ASP A 215 4.14 -5.72 -8.91
CA ASP A 215 5.14 -6.03 -9.93
C ASP A 215 6.52 -5.54 -9.47
N TYR A 216 7.14 -6.27 -8.54
CA TYR A 216 8.45 -5.95 -7.96
C TYR A 216 9.40 -7.14 -7.76
N GLY A 217 9.07 -8.27 -8.38
CA GLY A 217 9.86 -9.50 -8.27
C GLY A 217 9.54 -10.34 -7.04
N ILE A 218 10.44 -11.28 -6.72
CA ILE A 218 10.30 -12.21 -5.60
C ILE A 218 10.69 -11.50 -4.30
N GLN A 219 9.86 -11.65 -3.27
CA GLN A 219 10.16 -11.16 -1.93
C GLN A 219 10.87 -12.23 -1.09
N ALA A 220 12.03 -11.89 -0.54
CA ALA A 220 12.78 -12.81 0.31
C ALA A 220 11.96 -13.16 1.57
N GLY A 221 11.77 -14.45 1.83
CA GLY A 221 11.02 -14.97 2.97
C GLY A 221 9.57 -15.38 2.68
N ASP A 222 9.03 -15.05 1.49
CA ASP A 222 7.72 -15.55 1.06
C ASP A 222 7.83 -16.94 0.41
N ASN A 223 6.69 -17.62 0.24
CA ASN A 223 6.62 -18.81 -0.60
C ASN A 223 6.39 -18.46 -2.08
N ASN A 224 6.78 -19.38 -2.96
CA ASN A 224 6.48 -19.27 -4.38
C ASN A 224 5.01 -19.58 -4.65
N SER A 225 4.38 -18.75 -5.48
CA SER A 225 3.06 -19.00 -6.05
C SER A 225 3.07 -20.17 -7.04
N THR A 226 1.97 -20.92 -7.11
CA THR A 226 1.72 -21.94 -8.15
C THR A 226 0.96 -21.40 -9.36
N ILE A 227 0.41 -20.19 -9.24
CA ILE A 227 -0.19 -19.43 -10.35
C ILE A 227 0.74 -18.29 -10.78
N THR A 228 0.52 -17.73 -11.98
CA THR A 228 1.27 -16.57 -12.43
C THR A 228 0.86 -15.32 -11.63
N ARG A 229 1.75 -14.32 -11.60
CA ARG A 229 1.41 -13.01 -11.04
C ARG A 229 0.17 -12.41 -11.68
N GLU A 230 0.08 -12.51 -13.01
CA GLU A 230 -1.06 -11.99 -13.77
C GLU A 230 -2.37 -12.66 -13.37
N GLU A 231 -2.36 -13.98 -13.19
CA GLU A 231 -3.55 -14.71 -12.73
C GLU A 231 -3.99 -14.24 -11.34
N GLN A 232 -3.05 -14.12 -10.39
CA GLN A 232 -3.35 -13.61 -9.05
C GLN A 232 -3.89 -12.17 -9.09
N GLN A 233 -3.27 -11.29 -9.89
CA GLN A 233 -3.71 -9.91 -10.04
C GLN A 233 -5.09 -9.82 -10.69
N ASN A 234 -5.37 -10.62 -11.72
CA ASN A 234 -6.69 -10.66 -12.37
C ASN A 234 -7.79 -11.08 -11.40
N GLN A 235 -7.54 -12.10 -10.57
CA GLN A 235 -8.48 -12.50 -9.51
C GLN A 235 -8.65 -11.40 -8.45
N THR A 236 -7.55 -10.75 -8.07
CA THR A 236 -7.57 -9.61 -7.13
C THR A 236 -8.40 -8.45 -7.68
N ILE A 237 -8.17 -8.03 -8.93
CA ILE A 237 -8.89 -6.94 -9.59
C ILE A 237 -10.37 -7.28 -9.69
N LYS A 238 -10.72 -8.51 -10.09
CA LYS A 238 -12.11 -8.96 -10.15
C LYS A 238 -12.82 -8.84 -8.79
N ALA A 239 -12.16 -9.26 -7.72
CA ALA A 239 -12.68 -9.13 -6.36
C ALA A 239 -12.86 -7.67 -5.95
N ILE A 240 -11.87 -6.81 -6.22
CA ILE A 240 -11.94 -5.37 -5.93
C ILE A 240 -13.09 -4.72 -6.70
N LEU A 241 -13.23 -4.98 -8.00
CA LEU A 241 -14.32 -4.42 -8.82
C LEU A 241 -15.70 -4.86 -8.34
N GLN A 242 -15.84 -6.12 -7.87
CA GLN A 242 -17.09 -6.59 -7.28
C GLN A 242 -17.39 -5.85 -5.96
N PHE A 243 -16.38 -5.65 -5.13
CA PHE A 243 -16.50 -4.91 -3.86
C PHE A 243 -16.86 -3.43 -4.07
N LEU A 244 -16.21 -2.78 -5.04
CA LEU A 244 -16.45 -1.37 -5.37
C LEU A 244 -17.89 -1.09 -5.80
N LYS A 245 -18.57 -2.04 -6.45
CA LYS A 245 -20.01 -1.94 -6.78
C LYS A 245 -20.93 -1.93 -5.55
N THR A 246 -20.41 -2.30 -4.39
CA THR A 246 -21.17 -2.30 -3.13
C THR A 246 -20.98 -1.03 -2.34
N ILE A 247 -20.03 -0.17 -2.71
CA ILE A 247 -19.75 1.11 -2.06
C ILE A 247 -20.79 2.13 -2.51
#